data_AF-W0ZAY1-F1
#
_entry.id   AF-W0ZAY1-F1
#
_cell.length_a   1.000
_cell.length_b   1.000
_cell.length_c   1.000
_cell.angle_alpha   90.00
_cell.angle_beta   90.00
_cell.angle_gamma   90.00
#
_symmetry.space_group_name_H-M   'P 1'
#
loop_
_entity.id
_entity.type
_entity.pdbx_description
1 polymer ?
#
loop_
_entity_poly.entity_id
_entity_poly.type
_entity_poly.pdbx_seq_one_letter_code
_entity_poly.pdbx_strand_id
1 'polypeptide(L)'
;MRTGEPLVTALVAAGLARPWRFPDGRPSDALDIVPANGGLVSVDGSPTPGIFSVGVPHEDIRVFTIIAPVPGTNSSVLRETDAAARAALRVAAAAANVERSVSP
;
A
#
# COMPACT_ATOMS: atom_id res chain seq x y z
N MET A 1 -11.70 -9.71 0.99
CA MET A 1 -10.58 -9.92 0.06
C MET A 1 -10.50 -11.39 -0.35
N ARG A 2 -11.27 -11.76 -1.36
CA ARG A 2 -11.06 -13.00 -2.11
C ARG A 2 -10.36 -12.67 -3.41
N THR A 3 -9.04 -12.71 -3.38
CA THR A 3 -8.25 -12.65 -4.62
C THR A 3 -7.88 -14.07 -5.02
N GLY A 4 -8.01 -14.43 -6.29
CA GLY A 4 -7.39 -15.66 -6.82
C GLY A 4 -5.89 -15.52 -7.02
N GLU A 5 -5.30 -14.41 -6.58
CA GLU A 5 -3.91 -14.04 -6.78
C GLU A 5 -3.04 -14.64 -5.65
N PRO A 6 -2.03 -15.48 -5.97
CA PRO A 6 -1.23 -16.19 -4.98
C PRO A 6 -0.42 -15.28 -4.04
N LEU A 7 0.14 -14.17 -4.52
CA LEU A 7 0.95 -13.27 -3.70
C LEU A 7 0.11 -12.58 -2.62
N VAL A 8 -1.05 -12.04 -2.97
CA VAL A 8 -1.93 -11.37 -2.01
C VAL A 8 -2.44 -12.36 -0.96
N THR A 9 -2.77 -13.57 -1.39
CA THR A 9 -3.15 -14.66 -0.47
C THR A 9 -2.03 -14.97 0.52
N ALA A 10 -0.78 -15.07 0.05
CA ALA A 10 0.38 -15.31 0.90
C ALA A 10 0.65 -14.16 1.87
N LEU A 11 0.53 -12.90 1.43
CA LEU A 11 0.70 -11.72 2.29
C LEU A 11 -0.32 -11.69 3.43
N VAL A 12 -1.59 -12.01 3.17
CA VAL A 12 -2.62 -12.11 4.21
C VAL A 12 -2.34 -13.27 5.14
N ALA A 13 -2.00 -14.45 4.60
CA ALA A 13 -1.68 -15.62 5.41
C ALA A 13 -0.48 -15.38 6.35
N ALA A 14 0.49 -14.58 5.89
CA ALA A 14 1.65 -14.16 6.68
C ALA A 14 1.34 -13.01 7.67
N GLY A 15 0.11 -12.47 7.69
CA GLY A 15 -0.29 -11.34 8.53
C GLY A 15 0.27 -9.98 8.06
N LEU A 16 0.92 -9.93 6.90
CA LEU A 16 1.55 -8.74 6.32
C LEU A 16 0.57 -7.82 5.60
N ALA A 17 -0.67 -8.27 5.42
CA ALA A 17 -1.75 -7.51 4.82
C ALA A 17 -3.08 -7.91 5.45
N ARG A 18 -4.07 -7.01 5.39
CA ARG A 18 -5.45 -7.33 5.75
C ARG A 18 -6.45 -6.67 4.79
N PRO A 19 -7.70 -7.18 4.71
CA PRO A 19 -8.76 -6.48 3.99
C PRO A 19 -9.09 -5.15 4.65
N TRP A 20 -9.32 -4.11 3.85
CA TRP A 20 -9.93 -2.88 4.35
C TRP A 20 -11.36 -3.14 4.81
N ARG A 21 -11.85 -2.35 5.77
CA ARG A 21 -13.20 -2.50 6.31
C ARG A 21 -14.02 -1.24 6.09
N PHE A 22 -15.25 -1.43 5.65
CA PHE A 22 -16.25 -0.38 5.60
C PHE A 22 -16.53 0.16 7.02
N PRO A 23 -17.12 1.37 7.15
CA PRO A 23 -17.50 1.94 8.45
C PRO A 23 -18.43 1.05 9.28
N ASP A 24 -19.20 0.16 8.64
CA ASP A 24 -20.07 -0.82 9.30
C ASP A 24 -19.32 -2.10 9.75
N GLY A 25 -18.00 -2.13 9.58
CA GLY A 25 -17.12 -3.23 9.98
C GLY A 25 -17.04 -4.39 8.99
N ARG A 26 -17.83 -4.40 7.92
CA ARG A 26 -17.75 -5.47 6.91
C ARG A 26 -16.40 -5.42 6.17
N PRO A 27 -15.74 -6.57 5.95
CA PRO A 27 -14.53 -6.60 5.15
C PRO A 27 -14.87 -6.33 3.68
N SER A 28 -14.02 -5.55 3.03
CA SER A 28 -14.04 -5.26 1.60
C SER A 28 -13.13 -6.21 0.83
N ASP A 29 -13.07 -6.06 -0.49
CA ASP A 29 -12.09 -6.76 -1.32
C ASP A 29 -10.80 -5.96 -1.54
N ALA A 30 -10.76 -4.70 -1.11
CA ALA A 30 -9.55 -3.90 -1.09
C ALA A 30 -8.55 -4.31 0.00
N LEU A 31 -7.28 -4.06 -0.27
CA LEU A 31 -6.18 -4.09 0.70
C LEU A 31 -6.24 -2.86 1.60
N ASP A 32 -6.10 -3.07 2.91
CA ASP A 32 -5.96 -1.96 3.85
C ASP A 32 -4.59 -1.30 3.71
N ILE A 33 -4.59 0.02 3.63
CA ILE A 33 -3.39 0.84 3.37
C ILE A 33 -3.35 2.06 4.28
N VAL A 34 -2.14 2.53 4.57
CA VAL A 34 -1.91 3.83 5.17
C VAL A 34 -2.37 4.91 4.16
N PRO A 35 -3.40 5.72 4.48
CA PRO A 35 -3.99 6.63 3.51
C PRO A 35 -3.01 7.65 2.92
N ALA A 36 -2.00 8.06 3.69
CA ALA A 36 -1.05 9.07 3.27
C ALA A 36 -0.06 8.59 2.19
N ASN A 37 0.23 7.29 2.10
CA ASN A 37 1.35 6.81 1.29
C ASN A 37 1.18 5.40 0.67
N GLY A 38 0.06 4.71 0.89
CA GLY A 38 -0.17 3.40 0.28
C GLY A 38 0.65 2.24 0.87
N GLY A 39 1.30 2.43 2.03
CA GLY A 39 1.92 1.31 2.75
C GLY A 39 0.86 0.32 3.21
N LEU A 40 1.11 -0.99 3.08
CA LEU A 40 0.14 -2.00 3.54
C LEU A 40 -0.03 -1.94 5.05
N VAL A 41 -1.24 -2.25 5.51
CA VAL A 41 -1.54 -2.42 6.93
C VAL A 41 -1.58 -3.91 7.25
N SER A 42 -0.81 -4.31 8.25
CA SER A 42 -0.74 -5.68 8.74
C SER A 42 -2.02 -6.08 9.49
N VAL A 43 -2.14 -7.35 9.86
CA VAL A 43 -3.28 -7.85 10.64
C VAL A 43 -3.45 -7.14 11.99
N ASP A 44 -2.34 -6.69 12.61
CA ASP A 44 -2.36 -5.99 13.90
C ASP A 44 -2.67 -4.49 13.78
N GLY A 45 -2.74 -3.96 12.55
CA GLY A 45 -3.05 -2.56 12.27
C GLY A 45 -1.83 -1.66 12.12
N SER A 46 -0.61 -2.16 12.29
CA SER A 46 0.61 -1.42 12.00
C SER A 46 0.94 -1.39 10.50
N PRO A 47 1.68 -0.37 10.02
CA PRO A 47 2.20 -0.38 8.67
C PRO A 47 3.22 -1.51 8.47
N THR A 48 3.03 -2.32 7.44
CA THR A 48 3.97 -3.37 7.04
C THR A 48 5.23 -2.73 6.44
N PRO A 49 6.43 -2.99 6.99
CA PRO A 49 7.65 -2.36 6.54
C PRO A 49 7.98 -2.69 5.08
N GLY A 50 8.20 -1.66 4.26
CA GLY A 50 8.72 -1.82 2.89
C GLY A 50 7.72 -2.38 1.87
N ILE A 51 6.47 -2.65 2.25
CA ILE A 51 5.45 -3.14 1.32
C ILE A 51 4.42 -2.05 1.06
N PHE A 52 4.25 -1.70 -0.21
CA PHE A 52 3.36 -0.65 -0.68
C PHE A 52 2.47 -1.19 -1.79
N SER A 53 1.26 -0.64 -1.89
CA SER A 53 0.30 -0.99 -2.92
C SER A 53 -0.30 0.28 -3.53
N VAL A 54 -0.52 0.28 -4.84
CA VAL A 54 -1.18 1.37 -5.59
C VAL A 54 -2.23 0.80 -6.55
N GLY A 55 -3.23 1.61 -6.94
CA GLY A 55 -4.20 1.24 -7.97
C GLY A 55 -5.40 0.41 -7.49
N VAL A 56 -5.91 -0.44 -8.38
CA VAL A 56 -7.16 -1.23 -8.27
C VAL A 56 -7.36 -1.97 -6.94
N PRO A 57 -6.31 -2.51 -6.29
CA PRO A 57 -6.48 -3.14 -4.97
C PRO A 57 -7.01 -2.21 -3.87
N HIS A 58 -7.30 -0.92 -4.14
CA HIS A 58 -7.86 0.04 -3.19
C HIS A 58 -9.21 0.63 -3.62
N GLU A 59 -9.90 0.06 -4.62
CA GLU A 59 -11.10 0.72 -5.20
C GLU A 59 -12.23 0.94 -4.18
N ASP A 60 -12.34 0.10 -3.14
CA ASP A 60 -13.30 0.31 -2.03
C ASP A 60 -12.90 1.46 -1.09
N ILE A 61 -11.64 1.94 -1.17
CA ILE A 61 -11.07 3.03 -0.37
C ILE A 61 -11.04 4.34 -1.17
N ARG A 62 -10.71 4.24 -2.46
CA ARG A 62 -10.51 5.36 -3.38
C ARG A 62 -11.20 5.03 -4.69
N VAL A 63 -11.92 5.99 -5.27
CA VAL A 63 -12.57 5.80 -6.57
C VAL A 63 -11.62 6.23 -7.68
N PHE A 64 -11.70 5.57 -8.84
CA PHE A 64 -10.88 5.87 -10.03
C PHE A 64 -9.38 5.60 -9.82
N THR A 65 -9.05 4.49 -9.16
CA THR A 65 -7.65 4.14 -8.88
C THR A 65 -6.85 3.76 -10.12
N ILE A 66 -7.53 3.46 -11.24
CA ILE A 66 -6.92 3.26 -12.55
C ILE A 66 -7.66 4.08 -13.60
N ILE A 67 -7.17 5.30 -13.81
CA ILE A 67 -7.65 6.20 -14.86
C ILE A 67 -6.45 6.88 -15.51
N ALA A 68 -6.51 7.07 -16.83
CA ALA A 68 -5.45 7.77 -17.55
C ALA A 68 -5.29 9.20 -16.98
N PRO A 69 -4.08 9.60 -16.55
CA PRO A 69 -3.84 10.96 -16.11
C PRO A 69 -4.07 11.95 -17.26
N VAL A 70 -4.90 12.96 -17.02
CA VAL A 70 -5.09 14.06 -17.97
C VAL A 70 -4.06 15.16 -17.68
N PRO A 71 -3.33 15.67 -18.69
CA PRO A 71 -2.36 16.75 -18.51
C PRO A 71 -2.97 17.96 -17.79
N GLY A 72 -2.22 18.55 -16.85
CA GLY A 72 -2.63 19.76 -16.12
C GLY A 72 -3.68 19.56 -15.02
N THR A 73 -4.14 18.34 -14.74
CA THR A 73 -5.23 18.10 -13.77
C THR A 73 -4.79 17.72 -12.35
N ASN A 74 -3.48 17.70 -12.07
CA ASN A 74 -2.95 17.22 -10.78
C ASN A 74 -3.52 15.84 -10.39
N SER A 75 -3.50 14.92 -11.36
CA SER A 75 -4.11 13.58 -11.30
C SER A 75 -3.88 12.87 -9.95
N SER A 76 -4.97 12.35 -9.37
CA SER A 76 -4.93 11.54 -8.15
C SER A 76 -4.00 10.34 -8.30
N VAL A 77 -4.14 9.58 -9.40
CA VAL A 77 -3.31 8.39 -9.67
C VAL A 77 -1.81 8.72 -9.61
N LEU A 78 -1.39 9.85 -10.19
CA LEU A 78 0.00 10.28 -10.14
C LEU A 78 0.44 10.70 -8.73
N ARG A 79 -0.39 11.46 -7.99
CA ARG A 79 -0.07 11.87 -6.61
C ARG A 79 0.04 10.68 -5.67
N GLU A 80 -0.84 9.70 -5.82
CA GLU A 80 -0.85 8.50 -5.00
C GLU A 80 0.38 7.63 -5.27
N THR A 81 0.74 7.49 -6.55
CA THR A 81 1.96 6.79 -6.98
C THR A 81 3.22 7.50 -6.50
N ASP A 82 3.29 8.83 -6.60
CA ASP A 82 4.41 9.64 -6.09
C ASP A 82 4.54 9.52 -4.57
N ALA A 83 3.43 9.54 -3.82
CA ALA A 83 3.45 9.36 -2.38
C ALA A 83 3.98 7.98 -1.97
N ALA A 84 3.56 6.92 -2.66
CA ALA A 84 4.07 5.57 -2.45
C ALA A 84 5.56 5.46 -2.81
N ALA A 85 5.98 6.00 -3.96
CA ALA A 85 7.37 6.00 -4.39
C ALA A 85 8.28 6.72 -3.39
N ARG A 86 7.89 7.91 -2.91
CA ARG A 86 8.63 8.66 -1.89
C ARG A 86 8.73 7.89 -0.58
N ALA A 87 7.67 7.22 -0.15
CA ALA A 87 7.69 6.42 1.06
C ALA A 87 8.60 5.20 0.92
N ALA A 88 8.53 4.49 -0.21
CA ALA A 88 9.41 3.36 -0.51
C ALA A 88 10.89 3.77 -0.53
N LEU A 89 11.22 4.90 -1.18
CA LEU A 89 12.58 5.43 -1.21
C LEU A 89 13.11 5.79 0.19
N ARG A 90 12.27 6.35 1.06
CA ARG A 90 12.66 6.63 2.46
C ARG A 90 12.96 5.36 3.24
N VAL A 91 12.14 4.32 3.08
CA VAL A 91 12.38 3.02 3.73
C VAL A 91 13.67 2.39 3.23
N ALA A 92 13.89 2.39 1.91
CA ALA A 92 15.12 1.86 1.31
C ALA A 92 16.38 2.62 1.78
N ALA A 93 16.31 3.95 1.85
CA ALA A 93 17.42 4.76 2.35
C ALA A 93 17.73 4.48 3.83
N ALA A 94 16.69 4.29 4.65
CA ALA A 94 16.86 3.92 6.06
C ALA A 94 17.54 2.54 6.20
N ALA A 95 17.11 1.55 5.42
CA ALA A 95 17.73 0.22 5.42
C ALA A 95 19.22 0.27 5.01
N ALA A 96 19.54 0.99 3.93
CA ALA A 96 20.93 1.15 3.48
C ALA A 96 21.84 1.86 4.52
N ASN A 97 21.27 2.77 5.31
CA ASN A 97 22.01 3.42 6.40
C ASN A 97 22.26 2.47 7.58
N VAL A 98 21.31 1.59 7.89
CA VAL A 98 21.50 0.53 8.89
C VAL A 98 22.62 -0.41 8.43
N GLU A 99 22.60 -0.88 7.18
CA GLU A 99 23.65 -1.75 6.62
C GLU A 99 25.04 -1.09 6.69
N ARG A 100 25.15 0.18 6.31
CA ARG A 100 26.41 0.95 6.42
C ARG A 100 26.90 1.13 7.86
N SER A 101 25.98 1.24 8.82
CA SER A 101 26.34 1.41 10.24
C SER A 101 26.78 0.09 10.89
N VAL A 102 26.42 -1.04 10.29
CA VAL A 102 26.76 -2.40 10.76
C VAL A 102 28.00 -2.96 10.06
N SER A 103 28.41 -2.40 8.91
CA SER A 103 29.71 -2.70 8.30
C SER A 103 30.87 -2.03 9.07
N PRO A 104 31.94 -2.77 9.41
CA PRO A 104 33.11 -2.26 10.16
C PRO A 104 34.00 -1.32 9.35
#